data_AF-A0A0E9NCR9-F1
#
_entry.id   AF-A0A0E9NCR9-F1
#
_cell.length_a   1.000
_cell.length_b   1.000
_cell.length_c   1.000
_cell.angle_alpha   90.00
_cell.angle_beta   90.00
_cell.angle_gamma   90.00
#
_symmetry.space_group_name_H-M   'P 1'
#
loop_
_entity.id
_entity.type
_entity.pdbx_description
1 polymer ?
#
loop_
_entity_poly.entity_id
_entity_poly.type
_entity_poly.pdbx_seq_one_letter_code
_entity_poly.pdbx_strand_id
1 'polypeptide(L)'
;MIPTLRLIQLRSILSSSSTPTLRRTRNSSMSTSSLPSIHQPGTFHLPGITSTSQQKVRDMIRENHEKHHIFFKTPAGLHNHLSHYIYAAHSLGASTTHLQRIYEHEASYQKPMPKRHERGEGEGITRQTFAQHLGDEEWYPDYLDFFTQEIQSAGNHVKVFKEWVFGELPNGDKAMGKDVYEDFFARWFSGAYHPFIHTGYALEFDDPLIMAEGLAQAAVHSARMGPLLLPPIPHASSSSPLEIIQQVREEKGFDAAVKYDDGNKSNALLSRTPDLVRKYAAKWSVPTNRDAVELAWRSLQQVPVALLGGSSLRPGKAVKMDFFLMHAVTSSLFLPIIVKVLDVEQGRRMLEAKWSVDLMYYISRGRPPLNLDLVESYPVPEMNGTEVVGNPWLGIVEKSLHHTDGHVMKAIRALLHADHYASHSAASSSSLTSKTPSAVPDTMYLKVAQMVVDGLFPEKDKDWDHSGIGFDEAWEKVPNSDVVDGKGN
;
A
#
# COMPACT_ATOMS: atom_id res chain seq x y z
N MET A 1 -46.87 -84.20 22.37
CA MET A 1 -46.14 -84.34 21.10
C MET A 1 -44.89 -83.47 21.18
N ILE A 2 -43.78 -84.08 20.79
CA ILE A 2 -42.38 -83.67 20.83
C ILE A 2 -42.12 -82.16 20.63
N PRO A 3 -41.33 -81.52 21.51
CA PRO A 3 -40.40 -80.47 21.15
C PRO A 3 -38.96 -80.94 21.42
N THR A 4 -38.12 -80.99 20.39
CA THR A 4 -36.70 -81.32 20.46
C THR A 4 -35.94 -80.03 20.78
N LEU A 5 -35.43 -79.81 22.01
CA LEU A 5 -34.10 -80.18 22.54
C LEU A 5 -32.95 -79.72 21.62
N ARG A 6 -32.02 -78.86 22.04
CA ARG A 6 -30.86 -79.09 22.95
C ARG A 6 -30.04 -77.78 23.04
N LEU A 7 -29.15 -77.44 24.00
CA LEU A 7 -28.67 -77.94 25.29
C LEU A 7 -27.86 -76.78 25.95
N ILE A 8 -28.05 -76.56 27.27
CA ILE A 8 -27.02 -76.52 28.35
C ILE A 8 -25.78 -75.61 28.15
N GLN A 9 -25.72 -74.47 28.87
CA GLN A 9 -24.88 -74.17 30.08
C GLN A 9 -23.35 -74.15 29.82
N LEU A 10 -22.49 -73.30 30.41
CA LEU A 10 -22.46 -72.49 31.62
C LEU A 10 -21.13 -71.69 31.56
N ARG A 11 -21.07 -70.45 32.08
CA ARG A 11 -20.08 -70.03 33.11
C ARG A 11 -20.17 -68.53 33.48
N SER A 12 -20.38 -68.30 34.77
CA SER A 12 -19.80 -67.26 35.66
C SER A 12 -19.95 -65.78 35.24
N ILE A 13 -20.89 -65.00 35.79
CA ILE A 13 -20.84 -64.29 37.10
C ILE A 13 -19.52 -63.55 37.36
N LEU A 14 -19.51 -62.21 37.25
CA LEU A 14 -19.43 -61.27 38.39
C LEU A 14 -19.38 -59.82 37.89
N SER A 15 -20.17 -58.98 38.54
CA SER A 15 -20.22 -57.52 38.39
C SER A 15 -19.03 -56.85 39.08
N SER A 16 -18.60 -55.71 38.58
CA SER A 16 -18.38 -54.52 39.41
C SER A 16 -18.08 -53.28 38.56
N SER A 17 -18.74 -52.21 38.95
CA SER A 17 -18.57 -50.82 38.55
C SER A 17 -17.12 -50.35 38.75
N SER A 18 -16.59 -49.63 37.77
CA SER A 18 -15.44 -48.74 37.95
C SER A 18 -15.72 -47.38 37.29
N THR A 19 -15.73 -46.36 38.14
CA THR A 19 -15.71 -44.93 37.82
C THR A 19 -14.43 -44.59 37.04
N PRO A 20 -14.48 -43.76 35.98
CA PRO A 20 -13.26 -43.26 35.37
C PRO A 20 -12.67 -42.15 36.24
N THR A 21 -11.46 -42.41 36.71
CA THR A 21 -10.61 -41.51 37.45
C THR A 21 -10.26 -40.28 36.61
N LEU A 22 -10.51 -39.09 37.18
CA LEU A 22 -10.00 -37.80 36.71
C LEU A 22 -8.47 -37.84 36.66
N ARG A 23 -7.93 -38.14 35.47
CA ARG A 23 -6.51 -37.96 35.19
C ARG A 23 -6.30 -36.48 34.88
N ARG A 24 -5.85 -35.75 35.89
CA ARG A 24 -5.35 -34.37 35.81
C ARG A 24 -4.26 -34.31 34.74
N THR A 25 -4.63 -33.97 33.51
CA THR A 25 -3.69 -33.65 32.46
C THR A 25 -3.02 -32.33 32.82
N ARG A 26 -1.70 -32.39 32.88
CA ARG A 26 -0.82 -31.22 33.01
C ARG A 26 -1.22 -30.18 31.98
N ASN A 27 -1.27 -28.92 32.42
CA ASN A 27 -1.27 -27.74 31.56
C ASN A 27 -0.30 -27.95 30.38
N SER A 28 -0.83 -28.27 29.22
CA SER A 28 -0.15 -28.02 27.97
C SER A 28 -0.24 -26.51 27.77
N SER A 29 0.90 -25.82 27.92
CA SER A 29 1.06 -24.48 27.35
C SER A 29 0.50 -24.51 25.94
N MET A 30 -0.49 -23.67 25.63
CA MET A 30 -0.88 -23.40 24.26
C MET A 30 0.38 -22.98 23.51
N SER A 31 0.91 -23.89 22.70
CA SER A 31 1.88 -23.56 21.67
C SER A 31 1.17 -22.59 20.75
N THR A 32 1.51 -21.31 20.82
CA THR A 32 1.15 -20.31 19.82
C THR A 32 1.70 -20.82 18.49
N SER A 33 0.89 -21.49 17.68
CA SER A 33 1.25 -21.82 16.31
C SER A 33 1.34 -20.52 15.55
N SER A 34 2.52 -19.88 15.56
CA SER A 34 2.77 -18.66 14.81
C SER A 34 2.48 -18.92 13.33
N LEU A 35 1.83 -17.98 12.64
CA LEU A 35 1.67 -18.06 11.18
C LEU A 35 3.03 -18.36 10.52
N PRO A 36 3.10 -19.31 9.59
CA PRO A 36 4.33 -19.53 8.84
C PRO A 36 4.55 -18.32 7.96
N SER A 37 5.62 -17.57 8.20
CA SER A 37 6.06 -16.52 7.29
C SER A 37 6.69 -17.21 6.07
N ILE A 38 5.97 -17.19 4.95
CA ILE A 38 6.45 -17.67 3.66
C ILE A 38 7.00 -16.43 2.96
N HIS A 39 8.24 -16.53 2.46
CA HIS A 39 8.87 -15.44 1.74
C HIS A 39 9.31 -15.95 0.38
N GLN A 40 8.65 -15.46 -0.66
CA GLN A 40 9.24 -15.39 -1.99
C GLN A 40 10.15 -14.14 -2.06
N PRO A 41 11.13 -14.05 -2.99
CA PRO A 41 11.99 -12.86 -3.14
C PRO A 41 11.26 -11.57 -3.58
N GLY A 42 9.93 -11.59 -3.65
CA GLY A 42 9.09 -10.58 -4.27
C GLY A 42 8.98 -10.80 -5.78
N THR A 43 7.85 -10.37 -6.37
CA THR A 43 7.60 -10.52 -7.81
C THR A 43 8.54 -9.65 -8.67
N PHE A 44 9.14 -8.63 -8.07
CA PHE A 44 10.17 -7.78 -8.68
C PHE A 44 11.36 -7.65 -7.74
N HIS A 45 12.54 -8.11 -8.17
CA HIS A 45 13.76 -8.04 -7.39
C HIS A 45 15.03 -7.95 -8.24
N LEU A 46 16.05 -7.33 -7.69
CA LEU A 46 17.40 -7.26 -8.23
C LEU A 46 18.26 -8.46 -7.78
N PRO A 47 19.35 -8.79 -8.49
CA PRO A 47 20.32 -9.78 -8.04
C PRO A 47 20.89 -9.44 -6.64
N GLY A 48 21.28 -10.47 -5.88
CA GLY A 48 21.88 -10.32 -4.55
C GLY A 48 21.12 -11.02 -3.42
N ILE A 49 19.90 -11.49 -3.69
CA ILE A 49 19.11 -12.26 -2.74
C ILE A 49 19.70 -13.66 -2.54
N THR A 50 19.96 -14.00 -1.28
CA THR A 50 20.46 -15.30 -0.82
C THR A 50 19.50 -15.93 0.19
N SER A 51 19.59 -17.26 0.39
CA SER A 51 18.81 -17.95 1.43
C SER A 51 19.06 -17.38 2.84
N THR A 52 20.30 -16.98 3.13
CA THR A 52 20.67 -16.30 4.38
C THR A 52 19.96 -14.95 4.51
N SER A 53 19.96 -14.12 3.46
CA SER A 53 19.25 -12.84 3.48
C SER A 53 17.74 -13.01 3.65
N GLN A 54 17.14 -13.99 2.97
CA GLN A 54 15.72 -14.31 3.12
C GLN A 54 15.39 -14.74 4.54
N GLN A 55 16.19 -15.62 5.15
CA GLN A 55 15.98 -16.03 6.54
C GLN A 55 16.03 -14.82 7.48
N LYS A 56 17.02 -13.94 7.30
CA LYS A 56 17.17 -12.75 8.13
C LYS A 56 16.00 -11.78 8.01
N VAL A 57 15.46 -11.62 6.79
CA VAL A 57 14.24 -10.85 6.57
C VAL A 57 13.08 -11.46 7.36
N ARG A 58 12.85 -12.78 7.32
CA ARG A 58 11.76 -13.39 8.10
C ARG A 58 11.90 -13.16 9.59
N ASP A 59 13.12 -13.29 10.11
CA ASP A 59 13.40 -13.11 11.53
C ASP A 59 13.10 -11.66 11.95
N MET A 60 13.56 -10.68 11.17
CA MET A 60 13.29 -9.25 11.40
C MET A 60 11.79 -8.92 11.31
N ILE A 61 11.09 -9.43 10.30
CA ILE A 61 9.65 -9.20 10.13
C ILE A 61 8.87 -9.78 11.31
N ARG A 62 9.18 -11.02 11.71
CA ARG A 62 8.58 -11.65 12.89
C ARG A 62 8.86 -10.86 14.16
N GLU A 63 10.10 -10.42 14.35
CA GLU A 63 10.47 -9.65 15.53
C GLU A 63 9.73 -8.31 15.56
N ASN A 64 9.56 -7.64 14.43
CA ASN A 64 8.75 -6.43 14.33
C ASN A 64 7.28 -6.70 14.67
N HIS A 65 6.68 -7.74 14.09
CA HIS A 65 5.32 -8.19 14.34
C HIS A 65 5.05 -8.43 15.83
N GLU A 66 6.00 -9.04 16.54
CA GLU A 66 5.86 -9.38 17.95
C GLU A 66 6.12 -8.19 18.89
N LYS A 67 7.08 -7.33 18.55
CA LYS A 67 7.59 -6.31 19.48
C LYS A 67 7.03 -4.91 19.26
N HIS A 68 6.59 -4.55 18.06
CA HIS A 68 6.28 -3.18 17.71
C HIS A 68 4.85 -2.99 17.25
N HIS A 69 4.26 -1.87 17.67
CA HIS A 69 2.96 -1.43 17.17
C HIS A 69 3.08 -1.04 15.68
N ILE A 70 1.96 -1.08 14.95
CA ILE A 70 1.88 -0.58 13.57
C ILE A 70 2.05 0.95 13.43
N PHE A 71 2.09 1.67 14.55
CA PHE A 71 2.32 3.11 14.62
C PHE A 71 3.45 3.37 15.62
N PHE A 72 4.40 4.25 15.28
CA PHE A 72 5.49 4.59 16.19
C PHE A 72 5.25 5.87 16.99
N LYS A 73 4.29 6.70 16.56
CA LYS A 73 3.97 7.96 17.25
C LYS A 73 2.46 8.20 17.31
N THR A 74 1.91 8.17 18.52
CA THR A 74 0.52 8.52 18.84
C THR A 74 0.46 9.84 19.62
N PRO A 75 -0.50 10.75 19.36
CA PRO A 75 -1.69 10.60 18.51
C PRO A 75 -1.46 11.01 17.04
N ALA A 76 -0.22 11.28 16.62
CA ALA A 76 0.07 11.69 15.25
C ALA A 76 -0.25 10.60 14.19
N GLY A 77 -0.41 9.35 14.62
CA GLY A 77 -0.76 8.21 13.77
C GLY A 77 0.33 7.88 12.75
N LEU A 78 1.61 8.15 13.08
CA LEU A 78 2.73 7.89 12.16
C LEU A 78 3.02 6.39 12.13
N HIS A 79 3.06 5.84 10.92
CA HIS A 79 3.14 4.41 10.66
C HIS A 79 4.52 3.83 10.90
N ASN A 80 4.58 2.65 11.51
CA ASN A 80 5.78 1.83 11.54
C ASN A 80 6.09 1.36 10.10
N HIS A 81 7.20 1.85 9.54
CA HIS A 81 7.64 1.53 8.17
C HIS A 81 8.64 0.37 8.11
N LEU A 82 9.04 -0.21 9.24
CA LEU A 82 10.15 -1.16 9.31
C LEU A 82 9.96 -2.32 8.32
N SER A 83 8.76 -2.93 8.28
CA SER A 83 8.49 -4.02 7.34
C SER A 83 8.62 -3.57 5.88
N HIS A 84 8.08 -2.41 5.54
CA HIS A 84 8.20 -1.85 4.19
C HIS A 84 9.66 -1.60 3.80
N TYR A 85 10.46 -1.08 4.74
CA TYR A 85 11.89 -0.80 4.54
C TYR A 85 12.66 -2.09 4.30
N ILE A 86 12.47 -3.11 5.15
CA ILE A 86 13.14 -4.39 5.02
C ILE A 86 12.78 -5.10 3.71
N TYR A 87 11.51 -5.15 3.32
CA TYR A 87 11.11 -5.75 2.04
C TYR A 87 11.65 -5.00 0.83
N ALA A 88 11.58 -3.66 0.84
CA ALA A 88 12.08 -2.86 -0.27
C ALA A 88 13.62 -3.03 -0.40
N ALA A 89 14.38 -2.94 0.69
CA ALA A 89 15.82 -3.15 0.68
C ALA A 89 16.18 -4.57 0.21
N HIS A 90 15.45 -5.58 0.69
CA HIS A 90 15.66 -6.96 0.28
C HIS A 90 15.47 -7.13 -1.23
N SER A 91 14.38 -6.58 -1.79
CA SER A 91 14.09 -6.65 -3.22
C SER A 91 15.09 -5.87 -4.08
N LEU A 92 15.75 -4.86 -3.53
CA LEU A 92 16.81 -4.11 -4.21
C LEU A 92 18.20 -4.76 -4.05
N GLY A 93 18.28 -5.97 -3.49
CA GLY A 93 19.53 -6.72 -3.39
C GLY A 93 20.41 -6.30 -2.20
N ALA A 94 19.85 -5.67 -1.17
CA ALA A 94 20.60 -5.27 0.02
C ALA A 94 21.30 -6.46 0.71
N SER A 95 22.54 -6.24 1.13
CA SER A 95 23.29 -7.23 1.93
C SER A 95 22.65 -7.46 3.30
N THR A 96 22.94 -8.60 3.93
CA THR A 96 22.48 -8.91 5.30
C THR A 96 22.98 -7.93 6.36
N THR A 97 24.13 -7.29 6.11
CA THR A 97 24.69 -6.24 6.97
C THR A 97 23.88 -4.96 6.82
N HIS A 98 23.49 -4.62 5.59
CA HIS A 98 22.68 -3.44 5.31
C HIS A 98 21.25 -3.59 5.89
N LEU A 99 20.61 -4.75 5.67
CA LEU A 99 19.30 -5.06 6.27
C LEU A 99 19.31 -4.96 7.80
N GLN A 100 20.37 -5.45 8.45
CA GLN A 100 20.53 -5.33 9.90
C GLN A 100 20.60 -3.88 10.37
N ARG A 101 21.35 -3.03 9.66
CA ARG A 101 21.47 -1.60 9.99
C ARG A 101 20.14 -0.88 9.88
N ILE A 102 19.37 -1.17 8.82
CA ILE A 102 18.01 -0.66 8.67
C ILE A 102 17.17 -1.08 9.88
N TYR A 103 17.17 -2.37 10.21
CA TYR A 103 16.38 -2.88 11.34
C TYR A 103 16.73 -2.20 12.66
N GLU A 104 18.02 -2.11 12.99
CA GLU A 104 18.49 -1.50 14.24
C GLU A 104 18.11 -0.02 14.34
N HIS A 105 18.26 0.73 13.24
CA HIS A 105 17.84 2.12 13.18
C HIS A 105 16.32 2.25 13.36
N GLU A 106 15.56 1.55 12.54
CA GLU A 106 14.10 1.64 12.51
C GLU A 106 13.47 1.19 13.82
N ALA A 107 13.94 0.09 14.40
CA ALA A 107 13.44 -0.45 15.67
C ALA A 107 13.70 0.50 16.86
N SER A 108 14.73 1.34 16.80
CA SER A 108 15.16 2.17 17.94
C SER A 108 14.13 3.21 18.40
N TYR A 109 13.17 3.56 17.53
CA TYR A 109 12.16 4.57 17.81
C TYR A 109 10.72 4.05 17.67
N GLN A 110 10.53 2.75 17.45
CA GLN A 110 9.19 2.16 17.38
C GLN A 110 8.50 2.14 18.75
N LYS A 111 7.16 2.24 18.72
CA LYS A 111 6.33 2.03 19.91
C LYS A 111 6.26 0.53 20.20
N PRO A 112 6.42 0.10 21.48
CA PRO A 112 6.25 -1.30 21.83
C PRO A 112 4.82 -1.79 21.58
N MET A 113 4.67 -3.06 21.24
CA MET A 113 3.37 -3.71 21.10
C MET A 113 2.62 -3.69 22.44
N PRO A 114 1.42 -3.06 22.51
CA PRO A 114 0.61 -3.09 23.72
C PRO A 114 0.07 -4.49 23.98
N LYS A 115 -0.31 -4.75 25.23
CA LYS A 115 -1.05 -5.97 25.55
C LYS A 115 -2.44 -5.88 24.92
N ARG A 116 -2.93 -7.01 24.43
CA ARG A 116 -4.36 -7.19 24.10
C ARG A 116 -5.21 -6.92 25.33
N HIS A 117 -6.43 -6.49 25.10
CA HIS A 117 -7.44 -6.38 26.14
C HIS A 117 -7.75 -7.77 26.74
N GLU A 118 -8.07 -7.83 28.04
CA GLU A 118 -8.46 -9.09 28.67
C GLU A 118 -9.79 -9.57 28.06
N ARG A 119 -9.89 -10.86 27.71
CA ARG A 119 -11.06 -11.41 27.03
C ARG A 119 -12.16 -11.82 28.03
N GLY A 120 -13.30 -11.15 28.01
CA GLY A 120 -14.61 -11.63 28.50
C GLY A 120 -15.56 -12.06 27.36
N GLU A 121 -16.74 -12.61 27.69
CA GLU A 121 -17.79 -12.86 26.68
C GLU A 121 -18.32 -11.53 26.13
N GLY A 122 -18.05 -11.25 24.85
CA GLY A 122 -18.50 -10.02 24.17
C GLY A 122 -17.51 -8.84 24.21
N GLU A 123 -16.35 -8.98 24.84
CA GLU A 123 -15.34 -7.91 24.96
C GLU A 123 -14.19 -8.01 23.94
N GLY A 124 -14.04 -9.15 23.24
CA GLY A 124 -13.02 -9.34 22.21
C GLY A 124 -13.52 -9.01 20.80
N ILE A 125 -12.60 -8.75 19.86
CA ILE A 125 -12.93 -8.61 18.45
C ILE A 125 -13.31 -9.98 17.87
N THR A 126 -14.55 -10.08 17.39
CA THR A 126 -15.15 -11.24 16.70
C THR A 126 -15.85 -10.76 15.44
N ARG A 127 -16.33 -11.66 14.58
CA ARG A 127 -17.16 -11.25 13.42
C ARG A 127 -18.41 -10.46 13.84
N GLN A 128 -18.98 -10.72 15.02
CA GLN A 128 -20.18 -10.03 15.52
C GLN A 128 -19.86 -8.66 16.14
N THR A 129 -18.72 -8.55 16.81
CA THR A 129 -18.29 -7.33 17.52
C THR A 129 -17.31 -6.47 16.71
N PHE A 130 -16.92 -6.91 15.52
CA PHE A 130 -15.88 -6.28 14.68
C PHE A 130 -16.07 -4.78 14.49
N ALA A 131 -17.31 -4.32 14.29
CA ALA A 131 -17.61 -2.93 14.01
C ALA A 131 -17.53 -2.00 15.25
N GLN A 132 -17.43 -2.54 16.47
CA GLN A 132 -17.54 -1.77 17.72
C GLN A 132 -16.37 -0.83 17.96
N HIS A 133 -15.16 -1.17 17.48
CA HIS A 133 -13.92 -0.45 17.77
C HIS A 133 -13.19 0.05 16.51
N LEU A 134 -13.90 0.16 15.39
CA LEU A 134 -13.30 0.59 14.13
C LEU A 134 -12.81 2.04 14.22
N GLY A 135 -11.53 2.27 13.93
CA GLY A 135 -10.89 3.58 14.00
C GLY A 135 -10.25 3.90 15.34
N ASP A 136 -10.26 2.95 16.28
CA ASP A 136 -9.62 3.09 17.58
C ASP A 136 -8.25 2.39 17.57
N GLU A 137 -7.18 3.17 17.60
CA GLU A 137 -5.80 2.66 17.57
C GLU A 137 -5.46 1.81 18.79
N GLU A 138 -6.15 1.98 19.92
CA GLU A 138 -5.93 1.18 21.13
C GLU A 138 -6.31 -0.30 20.92
N TRP A 139 -7.20 -0.58 19.97
CA TRP A 139 -7.69 -1.92 19.64
C TRP A 139 -6.87 -2.61 18.54
N TYR A 140 -5.79 -2.00 18.07
CA TYR A 140 -4.87 -2.61 17.10
C TYR A 140 -4.42 -4.04 17.47
N PRO A 141 -3.91 -4.33 18.69
CA PRO A 141 -3.45 -5.68 19.03
C PRO A 141 -4.59 -6.72 19.00
N ASP A 142 -5.82 -6.31 19.30
CA ASP A 142 -6.99 -7.19 19.28
C ASP A 142 -7.47 -7.48 17.85
N TYR A 143 -7.47 -6.47 16.96
CA TYR A 143 -7.70 -6.68 15.52
C TYR A 143 -6.59 -7.53 14.89
N LEU A 144 -5.33 -7.34 15.29
CA LEU A 144 -4.20 -8.14 14.79
C LEU A 144 -4.37 -9.61 15.11
N ASP A 145 -4.74 -9.92 16.35
CA ASP A 145 -5.00 -11.27 16.80
C ASP A 145 -6.24 -11.89 16.13
N PHE A 146 -7.30 -11.10 15.94
CA PHE A 146 -8.47 -11.51 15.19
C PHE A 146 -8.12 -11.93 13.75
N PHE A 147 -7.43 -11.06 12.99
CA PHE A 147 -7.04 -11.40 11.61
C PHE A 147 -6.02 -12.53 11.54
N THR A 148 -5.15 -12.65 12.53
CA THR A 148 -4.24 -13.81 12.66
C THR A 148 -5.04 -15.10 12.78
N GLN A 149 -6.07 -15.15 13.62
CA GLN A 149 -6.93 -16.32 13.80
C GLN A 149 -7.79 -16.63 12.55
N GLU A 150 -8.31 -15.60 11.89
CA GLU A 150 -9.05 -15.74 10.63
C GLU A 150 -8.17 -16.36 9.54
N ILE A 151 -6.93 -15.88 9.39
CA ILE A 151 -5.97 -16.38 8.40
C ILE A 151 -5.56 -17.83 8.73
N GLN A 152 -5.26 -18.13 10.01
CA GLN A 152 -4.93 -19.49 10.43
C GLN A 152 -6.08 -20.46 10.15
N SER A 153 -7.31 -20.06 10.46
CA SER A 153 -8.49 -20.90 10.26
C SER A 153 -8.79 -21.13 8.78
N ALA A 154 -8.60 -20.11 7.95
CA ALA A 154 -8.81 -20.21 6.51
C ALA A 154 -7.67 -20.97 5.79
N GLY A 155 -6.45 -20.97 6.36
CA GLY A 155 -5.24 -21.48 5.71
C GLY A 155 -4.83 -20.69 4.46
N ASN A 156 -5.44 -19.53 4.21
CA ASN A 156 -5.27 -18.73 3.01
C ASN A 156 -5.52 -17.25 3.30
N HIS A 157 -4.45 -16.49 3.45
CA HIS A 157 -4.48 -15.06 3.74
C HIS A 157 -5.08 -14.21 2.59
N VAL A 158 -4.94 -14.64 1.32
CA VAL A 158 -5.57 -14.00 0.16
C VAL A 158 -7.09 -14.11 0.22
N LYS A 159 -7.61 -15.28 0.64
CA LYS A 159 -9.06 -15.46 0.83
C LYS A 159 -9.59 -14.51 1.89
N VAL A 160 -8.92 -14.40 3.04
CA VAL A 160 -9.32 -13.48 4.13
C VAL A 160 -9.26 -12.03 3.65
N PHE A 161 -8.21 -11.64 2.92
CA PHE A 161 -8.13 -10.31 2.30
C PHE A 161 -9.36 -9.99 1.43
N LYS A 162 -9.74 -10.89 0.53
CA LYS A 162 -10.92 -10.70 -0.34
C LYS A 162 -12.22 -10.64 0.46
N GLU A 163 -12.38 -11.54 1.45
CA GLU A 163 -13.55 -11.57 2.34
C GLU A 163 -13.78 -10.22 3.02
N TRP A 164 -12.73 -9.64 3.61
CA TRP A 164 -12.84 -8.44 4.43
C TRP A 164 -12.84 -7.15 3.62
N VAL A 165 -11.98 -7.04 2.59
CA VAL A 165 -11.88 -5.81 1.79
C VAL A 165 -13.03 -5.68 0.79
N PHE A 166 -13.52 -6.80 0.23
CA PHE A 166 -14.54 -6.76 -0.83
C PHE A 166 -15.89 -7.37 -0.41
N GLY A 167 -16.01 -7.90 0.81
CA GLY A 167 -17.26 -8.46 1.33
C GLY A 167 -17.69 -9.78 0.67
N GLU A 168 -16.75 -10.54 0.10
CA GLU A 168 -17.02 -11.81 -0.56
C GLU A 168 -17.04 -12.96 0.45
N LEU A 169 -18.21 -13.26 1.03
CA LEU A 169 -18.36 -14.45 1.87
C LEU A 169 -18.69 -15.68 1.01
N PRO A 170 -18.09 -16.86 1.27
CA PRO A 170 -18.23 -18.09 0.46
C PRO A 170 -19.66 -18.55 0.17
N ASN A 171 -20.64 -18.10 0.95
CA ASN A 171 -22.04 -18.55 0.88
C ASN A 171 -23.03 -17.43 0.51
N GLY A 172 -22.57 -16.20 0.22
CA GLY A 172 -23.44 -15.04 0.01
C GLY A 172 -24.11 -14.49 1.28
N ASP A 173 -23.94 -15.16 2.43
CA ASP A 173 -24.29 -14.62 3.74
C ASP A 173 -23.47 -13.37 4.03
N LYS A 174 -24.08 -12.38 4.67
CA LYS A 174 -23.38 -11.22 5.21
C LYS A 174 -23.21 -11.43 6.70
N ALA A 175 -22.03 -11.87 7.14
CA ALA A 175 -21.71 -12.02 8.57
C ALA A 175 -21.88 -10.68 9.32
N MET A 176 -21.75 -9.55 8.61
CA MET A 176 -22.02 -8.19 9.07
C MET A 176 -22.73 -7.41 7.96
N GLY A 177 -23.43 -6.33 8.31
CA GLY A 177 -24.13 -5.48 7.34
C GLY A 177 -23.22 -4.98 6.21
N LYS A 178 -23.80 -4.75 5.02
CA LYS A 178 -23.08 -4.26 3.82
C LYS A 178 -22.20 -3.05 4.16
N ASP A 179 -22.73 -2.14 4.97
CA ASP A 179 -22.10 -0.87 5.29
C ASP A 179 -20.77 -1.04 6.05
N VAL A 180 -20.59 -2.13 6.80
CA VAL A 180 -19.32 -2.42 7.49
C VAL A 180 -18.22 -2.76 6.49
N TYR A 181 -18.52 -3.58 5.47
CA TYR A 181 -17.54 -3.91 4.43
C TYR A 181 -17.22 -2.71 3.54
N GLU A 182 -18.21 -1.87 3.24
CA GLU A 182 -18.01 -0.63 2.50
C GLU A 182 -17.12 0.34 3.30
N ASP A 183 -17.37 0.52 4.60
CA ASP A 183 -16.52 1.31 5.50
C ASP A 183 -15.09 0.75 5.57
N PHE A 184 -14.94 -0.57 5.72
CA PHE A 184 -13.63 -1.24 5.76
C PHE A 184 -12.85 -1.06 4.44
N PHE A 185 -13.51 -1.16 3.28
CA PHE A 185 -12.91 -0.86 1.98
C PHE A 185 -12.38 0.58 1.91
N ALA A 186 -13.13 1.55 2.44
CA ALA A 186 -12.66 2.94 2.49
C ALA A 186 -11.46 3.11 3.44
N ARG A 187 -11.46 2.44 4.60
CA ARG A 187 -10.33 2.47 5.54
C ARG A 187 -9.07 1.83 4.97
N TRP A 188 -9.19 0.82 4.12
CA TRP A 188 -8.05 0.21 3.43
C TRP A 188 -7.27 1.20 2.55
N PHE A 189 -7.93 2.24 2.04
CA PHE A 189 -7.30 3.36 1.30
C PHE A 189 -6.86 4.55 2.19
N SER A 190 -7.09 4.48 3.50
CA SER A 190 -6.79 5.58 4.43
C SER A 190 -5.31 5.65 4.82
N GLY A 191 -4.97 6.66 5.62
CA GLY A 191 -3.62 6.83 6.17
C GLY A 191 -2.53 6.83 5.11
N ALA A 192 -2.60 7.64 4.05
CA ALA A 192 -1.58 7.68 2.99
C ALA A 192 -1.29 6.31 2.33
N TYR A 193 -2.35 5.52 2.07
CA TYR A 193 -2.29 4.17 1.50
C TYR A 193 -1.59 3.12 2.36
N HIS A 194 -1.32 3.36 3.65
CA HIS A 194 -0.54 2.40 4.44
C HIS A 194 -1.17 1.00 4.49
N PRO A 195 -2.47 0.81 4.75
CA PRO A 195 -3.06 -0.54 4.70
C PRO A 195 -2.99 -1.16 3.30
N PHE A 196 -3.25 -0.38 2.26
CA PHE A 196 -3.11 -0.79 0.86
C PHE A 196 -1.69 -1.26 0.55
N ILE A 197 -0.67 -0.46 0.87
CA ILE A 197 0.76 -0.78 0.69
C ILE A 197 1.15 -2.01 1.51
N HIS A 198 0.69 -2.08 2.75
CA HIS A 198 1.04 -3.16 3.67
C HIS A 198 0.46 -4.51 3.20
N THR A 199 -0.84 -4.56 2.86
CA THR A 199 -1.43 -5.75 2.22
C THR A 199 -0.84 -6.05 0.83
N GLY A 200 -0.37 -5.03 0.10
CA GLY A 200 0.38 -5.20 -1.13
C GLY A 200 1.70 -5.94 -0.93
N TYR A 201 2.47 -5.58 0.10
CA TYR A 201 3.68 -6.32 0.50
C TYR A 201 3.35 -7.75 0.91
N ALA A 202 2.26 -7.97 1.65
CA ALA A 202 1.82 -9.32 2.02
C ALA A 202 1.59 -10.20 0.79
N LEU A 203 0.87 -9.68 -0.22
CA LEU A 203 0.60 -10.41 -1.46
C LEU A 203 1.86 -10.61 -2.31
N GLU A 204 2.76 -9.62 -2.36
CA GLU A 204 4.00 -9.71 -3.13
C GLU A 204 4.96 -10.75 -2.58
N PHE A 205 5.10 -10.79 -1.25
CA PHE A 205 6.06 -11.67 -0.57
C PHE A 205 5.45 -12.97 -0.07
N ASP A 206 4.13 -13.15 -0.20
CA ASP A 206 3.35 -14.30 0.32
C ASP A 206 3.37 -14.39 1.86
N ASP A 207 3.33 -13.24 2.55
CA ASP A 207 3.51 -13.17 4.01
C ASP A 207 2.17 -12.97 4.76
N PRO A 208 1.67 -14.00 5.48
CA PRO A 208 0.42 -13.90 6.23
C PRO A 208 0.51 -13.03 7.48
N LEU A 209 1.69 -12.80 8.07
CA LEU A 209 1.86 -11.89 9.22
C LEU A 209 1.57 -10.45 8.78
N ILE A 210 2.17 -10.06 7.66
CA ILE A 210 1.97 -8.77 7.03
C ILE A 210 0.51 -8.60 6.58
N MET A 211 -0.13 -9.68 6.09
CA MET A 211 -1.57 -9.58 5.77
C MET A 211 -2.41 -9.27 7.01
N ALA A 212 -2.16 -9.94 8.12
CA ALA A 212 -2.86 -9.67 9.38
C ALA A 212 -2.62 -8.23 9.87
N GLU A 213 -1.37 -7.77 9.82
CA GLU A 213 -0.99 -6.40 10.17
C GLU A 213 -1.70 -5.36 9.29
N GLY A 214 -1.72 -5.55 7.97
CA GLY A 214 -2.36 -4.61 7.03
C GLY A 214 -3.88 -4.54 7.20
N LEU A 215 -4.54 -5.67 7.46
CA LEU A 215 -5.98 -5.71 7.73
C LEU A 215 -6.32 -5.08 9.10
N ALA A 216 -5.52 -5.36 10.13
CA ALA A 216 -5.67 -4.72 11.43
C ALA A 216 -5.41 -3.21 11.37
N GLN A 217 -4.42 -2.79 10.58
CA GLN A 217 -4.13 -1.38 10.30
C GLN A 217 -5.32 -0.69 9.63
N ALA A 218 -5.99 -1.34 8.68
CA ALA A 218 -7.22 -0.82 8.09
C ALA A 218 -8.33 -0.68 9.15
N ALA A 219 -8.52 -1.66 10.03
CA ALA A 219 -9.57 -1.63 11.06
C ALA A 219 -9.44 -0.41 11.99
N VAL A 220 -8.21 -0.06 12.39
CA VAL A 220 -7.95 1.05 13.32
C VAL A 220 -7.73 2.40 12.63
N HIS A 221 -7.68 2.45 11.30
CA HIS A 221 -7.60 3.73 10.59
C HIS A 221 -8.96 4.42 10.51
N SER A 222 -8.95 5.76 10.53
CA SER A 222 -10.16 6.59 10.39
C SER A 222 -10.95 6.27 9.11
N ALA A 223 -12.29 6.38 9.17
CA ALA A 223 -13.20 6.29 8.02
C ALA A 223 -13.13 7.50 7.04
N ARG A 224 -12.05 8.27 7.05
CA ARG A 224 -11.95 9.57 6.36
C ARG A 224 -12.10 9.49 4.84
N MET A 225 -11.85 8.33 4.24
CA MET A 225 -12.04 8.11 2.80
C MET A 225 -13.48 7.80 2.42
N GLY A 226 -14.37 7.58 3.40
CA GLY A 226 -15.80 7.30 3.17
C GLY A 226 -16.47 8.34 2.27
N PRO A 227 -16.36 9.66 2.53
CA PRO A 227 -16.95 10.70 1.68
C PRO A 227 -16.47 10.68 0.22
N LEU A 228 -15.31 10.09 -0.07
CA LEU A 228 -14.75 9.98 -1.42
C LEU A 228 -15.15 8.67 -2.10
N LEU A 229 -15.08 7.56 -1.37
CA LEU A 229 -15.18 6.22 -1.95
C LEU A 229 -16.57 5.59 -1.82
N LEU A 230 -17.45 6.15 -0.98
CA LEU A 230 -18.76 5.59 -0.67
C LEU A 230 -19.91 6.55 -1.07
N PRO A 231 -20.94 6.07 -1.78
CA PRO A 231 -21.02 4.76 -2.42
C PRO A 231 -19.94 4.60 -3.52
N PRO A 232 -19.69 3.36 -4.01
CA PRO A 232 -18.75 3.13 -5.11
C PRO A 232 -18.96 4.12 -6.27
N ILE A 233 -17.86 4.54 -6.88
CA ILE A 233 -17.88 5.53 -7.96
C ILE A 233 -18.75 5.00 -9.12
N PRO A 234 -19.73 5.79 -9.60
CA PRO A 234 -20.59 5.34 -10.67
C PRO A 234 -19.82 5.28 -11.99
N HIS A 235 -20.21 4.36 -12.86
CA HIS A 235 -19.74 4.32 -14.23
C HIS A 235 -20.24 5.54 -15.00
N ALA A 236 -19.33 6.28 -15.62
CA ALA A 236 -19.68 7.36 -16.54
C ALA A 236 -18.85 7.29 -17.82
N SER A 237 -18.18 8.38 -18.19
CA SER A 237 -17.35 8.48 -19.38
C SER A 237 -16.01 7.74 -19.23
N SER A 238 -15.29 7.57 -20.33
CA SER A 238 -13.91 7.05 -20.35
C SER A 238 -12.95 8.13 -20.87
N SER A 239 -12.65 9.13 -20.05
CA SER A 239 -11.53 10.07 -20.27
C SER A 239 -10.24 9.50 -19.70
N SER A 240 -9.08 9.89 -20.23
CA SER A 240 -7.79 9.53 -19.61
C SER A 240 -7.64 10.21 -18.24
N PRO A 241 -7.03 9.56 -17.23
CA PRO A 241 -6.69 10.20 -15.96
C PRO A 241 -5.88 11.50 -16.12
N LEU A 242 -4.95 11.57 -17.08
CA LEU A 242 -4.14 12.77 -17.34
C LEU A 242 -4.99 13.91 -17.91
N GLU A 243 -5.97 13.61 -18.76
CA GLU A 243 -6.93 14.61 -19.26
C GLU A 243 -7.80 15.16 -18.12
N ILE A 244 -8.21 14.29 -17.18
CA ILE A 244 -8.99 14.69 -16.01
C ILE A 244 -8.17 15.62 -15.10
N ILE A 245 -6.88 15.34 -14.91
CA ILE A 245 -5.96 16.20 -14.15
C ILE A 245 -5.91 17.62 -14.75
N GLN A 246 -5.83 17.73 -16.08
CA GLN A 246 -5.86 19.03 -16.77
C GLN A 246 -7.19 19.77 -16.52
N GLN A 247 -8.32 19.08 -16.64
CA GLN A 247 -9.64 19.67 -16.38
C GLN A 247 -9.77 20.14 -14.92
N VAL A 248 -9.29 19.34 -13.97
CA VAL A 248 -9.35 19.64 -12.53
C VAL A 248 -8.48 20.85 -12.18
N ARG A 249 -7.35 21.04 -12.87
CA ARG A 249 -6.50 22.22 -12.71
C ARG A 249 -7.25 23.51 -13.05
N GLU A 250 -8.09 23.47 -14.09
CA GLU A 250 -8.86 24.64 -14.56
C GLU A 250 -10.22 24.81 -13.87
N GLU A 251 -10.63 23.83 -13.07
CA GLU A 251 -11.92 23.82 -12.37
C GLU A 251 -11.94 24.80 -11.19
N LYS A 252 -12.68 25.91 -11.35
CA LYS A 252 -12.85 26.96 -10.34
C LYS A 252 -13.52 26.48 -9.06
N GLY A 253 -14.31 25.41 -9.12
CA GLY A 253 -14.92 24.80 -7.95
C GLY A 253 -13.91 24.32 -6.89
N PHE A 254 -12.64 24.12 -7.27
CA PHE A 254 -11.57 23.77 -6.33
C PHE A 254 -10.77 24.97 -5.78
N ASP A 255 -11.03 26.21 -6.23
CA ASP A 255 -10.22 27.38 -5.84
C ASP A 255 -10.29 27.67 -4.33
N ALA A 256 -11.42 27.38 -3.70
CA ALA A 256 -11.60 27.51 -2.25
C ALA A 256 -11.57 26.15 -1.50
N ALA A 257 -11.33 25.04 -2.21
CA ALA A 257 -11.38 23.71 -1.62
C ALA A 257 -10.19 23.46 -0.67
N VAL A 258 -9.02 23.99 -1.02
CA VAL A 258 -7.77 23.80 -0.26
C VAL A 258 -7.02 25.14 -0.18
N LYS A 259 -6.57 25.49 1.02
CA LYS A 259 -5.76 26.67 1.29
C LYS A 259 -4.37 26.26 1.75
N TYR A 260 -3.37 27.13 1.55
CA TYR A 260 -2.01 26.86 2.01
C TYR A 260 -1.94 26.64 3.53
N ASP A 261 -2.68 27.41 4.32
CA ASP A 261 -2.69 27.33 5.78
C ASP A 261 -3.56 26.18 6.34
N ASP A 262 -4.22 25.39 5.49
CA ASP A 262 -4.93 24.21 5.96
C ASP A 262 -3.93 23.20 6.53
N GLY A 263 -4.14 22.79 7.79
CA GLY A 263 -3.27 21.84 8.49
C GLY A 263 -3.14 20.50 7.74
N ASN A 264 -4.21 19.71 7.69
CA ASN A 264 -4.28 18.56 6.79
C ASN A 264 -5.12 18.90 5.56
N LYS A 265 -4.44 19.15 4.44
CA LYS A 265 -5.06 19.57 3.18
C LYS A 265 -6.01 18.54 2.58
N SER A 266 -5.72 17.24 2.73
CA SER A 266 -6.63 16.18 2.28
C SER A 266 -7.92 16.16 3.11
N ASN A 267 -7.84 16.37 4.42
CA ASN A 267 -9.03 16.46 5.29
C ASN A 267 -9.85 17.72 4.98
N ALA A 268 -9.18 18.86 4.73
CA ALA A 268 -9.83 20.09 4.30
C ALA A 268 -10.59 19.90 2.98
N LEU A 269 -9.97 19.24 2.00
CA LEU A 269 -10.62 18.92 0.72
C LEU A 269 -11.86 18.03 0.90
N LEU A 270 -11.70 16.92 1.64
CA LEU A 270 -12.76 15.92 1.84
C LEU A 270 -13.92 16.43 2.70
N SER A 271 -13.69 17.43 3.56
CA SER A 271 -14.75 18.08 4.33
C SER A 271 -15.52 19.15 3.55
N ARG A 272 -14.90 19.78 2.54
CA ARG A 272 -15.49 20.91 1.81
C ARG A 272 -16.10 20.51 0.47
N THR A 273 -15.41 19.71 -0.33
CA THR A 273 -15.81 19.44 -1.72
C THR A 273 -15.61 17.97 -2.16
N PRO A 274 -15.97 16.95 -1.36
CA PRO A 274 -15.78 15.55 -1.74
C PRO A 274 -16.58 15.18 -3.00
N ASP A 275 -17.80 15.69 -3.15
CA ASP A 275 -18.64 15.41 -4.32
C ASP A 275 -18.05 15.90 -5.64
N LEU A 276 -17.35 17.04 -5.61
CA LEU A 276 -16.68 17.55 -6.80
C LEU A 276 -15.48 16.68 -7.19
N VAL A 277 -14.73 16.17 -6.21
CA VAL A 277 -13.66 15.18 -6.46
C VAL A 277 -14.28 13.92 -7.08
N ARG A 278 -15.36 13.39 -6.50
CA ARG A 278 -16.08 12.21 -7.03
C ARG A 278 -16.59 12.42 -8.45
N LYS A 279 -17.15 13.59 -8.75
CA LYS A 279 -17.61 13.96 -10.10
C LYS A 279 -16.49 13.86 -11.13
N TYR A 280 -15.29 14.31 -10.80
CA TYR A 280 -14.14 14.23 -11.71
C TYR A 280 -13.53 12.82 -11.75
N ALA A 281 -13.46 12.12 -10.61
CA ALA A 281 -12.99 10.75 -10.54
C ALA A 281 -13.85 9.82 -11.43
N ALA A 282 -15.18 9.98 -11.40
CA ALA A 282 -16.13 9.20 -12.20
C ALA A 282 -15.95 9.36 -13.73
N LYS A 283 -15.21 10.37 -14.20
CA LYS A 283 -14.93 10.54 -15.64
C LYS A 283 -13.96 9.50 -16.19
N TRP A 284 -13.26 8.78 -15.32
CA TRP A 284 -12.50 7.59 -15.66
C TRP A 284 -13.23 6.37 -15.10
N SER A 285 -13.42 5.36 -15.94
CA SER A 285 -14.06 4.10 -15.56
C SER A 285 -13.34 2.95 -16.24
N VAL A 286 -13.32 1.80 -15.57
CA VAL A 286 -12.66 0.60 -16.11
C VAL A 286 -13.74 -0.35 -16.65
N PRO A 287 -13.70 -0.72 -17.94
CA PRO A 287 -14.67 -1.67 -18.50
C PRO A 287 -14.68 -3.02 -17.79
N THR A 288 -15.86 -3.68 -17.75
CA THR A 288 -16.08 -4.96 -17.05
C THR A 288 -15.56 -6.15 -17.87
N ASN A 289 -14.27 -6.20 -18.14
CA ASN A 289 -13.58 -7.38 -18.68
C ASN A 289 -12.12 -7.43 -18.21
N ARG A 290 -11.52 -8.63 -18.27
CA ARG A 290 -10.18 -8.86 -17.72
C ARG A 290 -9.09 -8.02 -18.40
N ASP A 291 -9.11 -7.95 -19.74
CA ASP A 291 -8.10 -7.23 -20.51
C ASP A 291 -8.14 -5.72 -20.23
N ALA A 292 -9.34 -5.17 -20.03
CA ALA A 292 -9.52 -3.78 -19.65
C ALA A 292 -8.99 -3.47 -18.25
N VAL A 293 -9.19 -4.36 -17.27
CA VAL A 293 -8.60 -4.22 -15.93
C VAL A 293 -7.07 -4.28 -16.01
N GLU A 294 -6.53 -5.19 -16.82
CA GLU A 294 -5.09 -5.31 -17.07
C GLU A 294 -4.50 -4.04 -17.73
N LEU A 295 -5.17 -3.47 -18.72
CA LEU A 295 -4.75 -2.21 -19.33
C LEU A 295 -4.89 -1.03 -18.36
N ALA A 296 -5.98 -1.01 -17.58
CA ALA A 296 -6.29 0.09 -16.68
C ALA A 296 -5.25 0.26 -15.57
N TRP A 297 -4.77 -0.83 -14.96
CA TRP A 297 -3.73 -0.69 -13.93
C TRP A 297 -2.41 -0.17 -14.51
N ARG A 298 -2.05 -0.58 -15.74
CA ARG A 298 -0.83 -0.10 -16.43
C ARG A 298 -0.91 1.40 -16.70
N SER A 299 -2.05 1.86 -17.23
CA SER A 299 -2.28 3.28 -17.45
C SER A 299 -2.32 4.05 -16.12
N LEU A 300 -2.95 3.50 -15.09
CA LEU A 300 -3.06 4.15 -13.79
C LEU A 300 -1.70 4.23 -13.06
N GLN A 301 -0.78 3.28 -13.27
CA GLN A 301 0.55 3.30 -12.67
C GLN A 301 1.42 4.47 -13.17
N GLN A 302 1.19 4.94 -14.41
CA GLN A 302 1.88 6.09 -15.00
C GLN A 302 1.49 7.42 -14.35
N VAL A 303 0.23 7.53 -13.92
CA VAL A 303 -0.35 8.79 -13.44
C VAL A 303 0.37 9.37 -12.23
N PRO A 304 0.59 8.63 -11.12
CA PRO A 304 1.29 9.18 -9.97
C PRO A 304 2.77 9.50 -10.28
N VAL A 305 3.40 8.84 -11.26
CA VAL A 305 4.76 9.19 -11.73
C VAL A 305 4.74 10.55 -12.42
N ALA A 306 3.78 10.77 -13.32
CA ALA A 306 3.57 12.07 -13.97
C ALA A 306 3.26 13.18 -12.95
N LEU A 307 2.43 12.87 -11.95
CA LEU A 307 2.11 13.79 -10.87
C LEU A 307 3.35 14.14 -10.05
N LEU A 308 4.08 13.15 -9.54
CA LEU A 308 5.28 13.39 -8.73
C LEU A 308 6.35 14.14 -9.53
N GLY A 309 6.70 13.66 -10.72
CA GLY A 309 7.70 14.31 -11.57
C GLY A 309 7.30 15.69 -12.03
N GLY A 310 6.18 15.80 -12.75
CA GLY A 310 5.75 17.03 -13.39
C GLY A 310 5.49 18.19 -12.43
N SER A 311 5.09 17.90 -11.19
CA SER A 311 4.82 18.93 -10.20
C SER A 311 6.05 19.32 -9.35
N SER A 312 7.11 18.52 -9.38
CA SER A 312 8.33 18.76 -8.59
C SER A 312 9.29 19.78 -9.21
N LEU A 313 8.97 20.31 -10.40
CA LEU A 313 9.78 21.27 -11.14
C LEU A 313 9.03 22.60 -11.27
N ARG A 314 9.73 23.70 -10.96
CA ARG A 314 9.30 25.08 -11.24
C ARG A 314 10.45 25.81 -11.93
N PRO A 315 10.22 26.54 -13.05
CA PRO A 315 11.30 27.23 -13.76
C PRO A 315 12.16 28.10 -12.84
N GLY A 316 13.49 27.97 -12.97
CA GLY A 316 14.47 28.66 -12.15
C GLY A 316 14.59 28.20 -10.68
N LYS A 317 13.89 27.13 -10.27
CA LYS A 317 13.95 26.58 -8.90
C LYS A 317 14.56 25.19 -8.87
N ALA A 318 15.24 24.87 -7.76
CA ALA A 318 15.68 23.52 -7.47
C ALA A 318 14.46 22.57 -7.37
N VAL A 319 14.69 21.30 -7.73
CA VAL A 319 13.68 20.25 -7.65
C VAL A 319 13.19 20.08 -6.21
N LYS A 320 11.88 19.84 -6.05
CA LYS A 320 11.23 19.69 -4.75
C LYS A 320 10.19 18.58 -4.79
N MET A 321 10.44 17.49 -4.06
CA MET A 321 9.63 16.27 -4.11
C MET A 321 8.50 16.28 -3.07
N ASP A 322 7.28 15.88 -3.45
CA ASP A 322 6.12 15.89 -2.57
C ASP A 322 5.90 14.58 -1.83
N PHE A 323 5.72 14.66 -0.51
CA PHE A 323 5.53 13.50 0.37
C PHE A 323 4.28 12.68 0.01
N PHE A 324 3.16 13.33 -0.31
CA PHE A 324 1.90 12.63 -0.54
C PHE A 324 1.81 12.07 -1.95
N LEU A 325 2.34 12.77 -2.96
CA LEU A 325 2.43 12.23 -4.32
C LEU A 325 3.40 11.06 -4.41
N MET A 326 4.46 11.04 -3.59
CA MET A 326 5.30 9.84 -3.48
C MET A 326 4.53 8.64 -2.90
N HIS A 327 3.60 8.83 -1.95
CA HIS A 327 2.73 7.73 -1.50
C HIS A 327 1.83 7.21 -2.63
N ALA A 328 1.38 8.08 -3.53
CA ALA A 328 0.66 7.67 -4.73
C ALA A 328 1.53 6.81 -5.68
N VAL A 329 2.83 7.11 -5.80
CA VAL A 329 3.82 6.32 -6.57
C VAL A 329 4.13 5.00 -5.88
N THR A 330 4.45 5.01 -4.58
CA THR A 330 4.83 3.78 -3.86
C THR A 330 3.68 2.78 -3.75
N SER A 331 2.44 3.26 -3.64
CA SER A 331 1.26 2.40 -3.73
C SER A 331 1.00 1.85 -5.13
N SER A 332 1.41 2.54 -6.20
CA SER A 332 1.15 2.09 -7.58
C SER A 332 1.94 0.83 -7.95
N LEU A 333 3.03 0.52 -7.23
CA LEU A 333 3.77 -0.74 -7.36
C LEU A 333 2.85 -1.96 -7.21
N PHE A 334 1.92 -1.91 -6.25
CA PHE A 334 1.08 -3.05 -5.88
C PHE A 334 -0.13 -3.28 -6.78
N LEU A 335 -0.42 -2.39 -7.73
CA LEU A 335 -1.58 -2.54 -8.62
C LEU A 335 -1.58 -3.87 -9.41
N PRO A 336 -0.52 -4.24 -10.16
CA PRO A 336 -0.49 -5.53 -10.85
C PRO A 336 -0.57 -6.73 -9.89
N ILE A 337 0.02 -6.62 -8.70
CA ILE A 337 0.06 -7.68 -7.69
C ILE A 337 -1.35 -7.94 -7.14
N ILE A 338 -2.07 -6.88 -6.76
CA ILE A 338 -3.43 -6.98 -6.22
C ILE A 338 -4.41 -7.40 -7.32
N VAL A 339 -4.36 -6.79 -8.52
CA VAL A 339 -5.26 -7.16 -9.65
C VAL A 339 -5.15 -8.66 -10.00
N LYS A 340 -3.97 -9.26 -9.84
CA LYS A 340 -3.77 -10.69 -10.11
C LYS A 340 -4.62 -11.61 -9.24
N VAL A 341 -4.94 -11.22 -7.99
CA VAL A 341 -5.72 -12.04 -7.05
C VAL A 341 -7.20 -11.68 -7.00
N LEU A 342 -7.60 -10.60 -7.67
CA LEU A 342 -8.97 -10.11 -7.72
C LEU A 342 -9.72 -10.62 -8.96
N ASP A 343 -11.04 -10.75 -8.81
CA ASP A 343 -11.92 -10.88 -9.97
C ASP A 343 -12.05 -9.55 -10.73
N VAL A 344 -12.77 -9.57 -11.85
CA VAL A 344 -12.92 -8.39 -12.73
C VAL A 344 -13.58 -7.22 -12.00
N GLU A 345 -14.61 -7.46 -11.19
CA GLU A 345 -15.39 -6.42 -10.54
C GLU A 345 -14.65 -5.83 -9.33
N GLN A 346 -13.98 -6.69 -8.56
CA GLN A 346 -13.10 -6.29 -7.48
C GLN A 346 -11.90 -5.48 -8.01
N GLY A 347 -11.26 -5.94 -9.08
CA GLY A 347 -10.14 -5.25 -9.73
C GLY A 347 -10.55 -3.87 -10.23
N ARG A 348 -11.69 -3.79 -10.93
CA ARG A 348 -12.31 -2.54 -11.39
C ARG A 348 -12.56 -1.57 -10.23
N ARG A 349 -13.28 -2.01 -9.19
CA ARG A 349 -13.60 -1.22 -7.99
C ARG A 349 -12.33 -0.70 -7.30
N MET A 350 -11.31 -1.55 -7.17
CA MET A 350 -10.02 -1.18 -6.55
C MET A 350 -9.31 -0.09 -7.36
N LEU A 351 -9.24 -0.24 -8.69
CA LEU A 351 -8.57 0.72 -9.56
C LEU A 351 -9.27 2.08 -9.57
N GLU A 352 -10.60 2.11 -9.63
CA GLU A 352 -11.39 3.36 -9.57
C GLU A 352 -11.26 4.06 -8.21
N ALA A 353 -11.18 3.29 -7.13
CA ALA A 353 -10.89 3.83 -5.79
C ALA A 353 -9.46 4.38 -5.70
N LYS A 354 -8.46 3.64 -6.22
CA LYS A 354 -7.07 4.10 -6.28
C LYS A 354 -6.96 5.43 -7.02
N TRP A 355 -7.59 5.52 -8.19
CA TRP A 355 -7.65 6.74 -8.99
C TRP A 355 -8.29 7.91 -8.24
N SER A 356 -9.42 7.66 -7.57
CA SER A 356 -10.10 8.69 -6.78
C SER A 356 -9.20 9.28 -5.69
N VAL A 357 -8.41 8.45 -5.03
CA VAL A 357 -7.48 8.88 -3.97
C VAL A 357 -6.24 9.56 -4.56
N ASP A 358 -5.73 9.13 -5.72
CA ASP A 358 -4.64 9.82 -6.43
C ASP A 358 -5.06 11.24 -6.83
N LEU A 359 -6.27 11.36 -7.38
CA LEU A 359 -6.85 12.64 -7.75
C LEU A 359 -7.06 13.55 -6.53
N MET A 360 -7.54 12.99 -5.43
CA MET A 360 -7.66 13.71 -4.16
C MET A 360 -6.29 14.22 -3.69
N TYR A 361 -5.22 13.43 -3.78
CA TYR A 361 -3.89 13.88 -3.38
C TYR A 361 -3.43 15.04 -4.25
N TYR A 362 -3.51 14.91 -5.57
CA TYR A 362 -3.20 16.00 -6.50
C TYR A 362 -3.92 17.31 -6.17
N ILE A 363 -5.23 17.26 -5.93
CA ILE A 363 -6.02 18.46 -5.58
C ILE A 363 -5.58 19.01 -4.23
N SER A 364 -5.37 18.14 -3.23
CA SER A 364 -4.90 18.53 -1.89
C SER A 364 -3.52 19.19 -1.90
N ARG A 365 -2.72 18.97 -2.95
CA ARG A 365 -1.42 19.63 -3.12
C ARG A 365 -1.51 20.97 -3.83
N GLY A 366 -2.71 21.48 -4.12
CA GLY A 366 -2.91 22.78 -4.75
C GLY A 366 -3.02 22.73 -6.28
N ARG A 367 -3.21 21.54 -6.88
CA ARG A 367 -3.33 21.34 -8.34
C ARG A 367 -2.13 21.94 -9.13
N PRO A 368 -0.88 21.59 -8.77
CA PRO A 368 0.30 22.12 -9.42
C PRO A 368 0.28 21.87 -10.94
N PRO A 369 0.81 22.78 -11.78
CA PRO A 369 1.04 22.48 -13.19
C PRO A 369 1.96 21.26 -13.34
N LEU A 370 1.71 20.44 -14.35
CA LEU A 370 2.59 19.31 -14.69
C LEU A 370 3.56 19.74 -15.79
N ASN A 371 4.80 20.01 -15.42
CA ASN A 371 5.87 20.42 -16.32
C ASN A 371 6.58 19.21 -16.94
N LEU A 372 5.85 18.36 -17.67
CA LEU A 372 6.37 17.09 -18.21
C LEU A 372 7.53 17.29 -19.20
N ASP A 373 7.53 18.37 -19.98
CA ASP A 373 8.64 18.72 -20.88
C ASP A 373 9.94 18.98 -20.11
N LEU A 374 9.84 19.55 -18.90
CA LEU A 374 10.99 19.77 -18.02
C LEU A 374 11.49 18.46 -17.40
N VAL A 375 10.59 17.50 -17.18
CA VAL A 375 10.97 16.15 -16.72
C VAL A 375 11.70 15.41 -17.83
N GLU A 376 11.21 15.49 -19.07
CA GLU A 376 11.82 14.82 -20.22
C GLU A 376 13.24 15.34 -20.49
N SER A 377 13.46 16.66 -20.33
CA SER A 377 14.76 17.30 -20.47
C SER A 377 15.65 17.23 -19.23
N TYR A 378 15.19 16.64 -18.12
CA TYR A 378 15.94 16.59 -16.88
C TYR A 378 17.27 15.81 -17.05
N PRO A 379 18.42 16.32 -16.58
CA PRO A 379 19.70 15.65 -16.79
C PRO A 379 19.80 14.36 -15.97
N VAL A 380 20.42 13.33 -16.55
CA VAL A 380 20.77 12.07 -15.86
C VAL A 380 22.25 11.79 -16.16
N PRO A 381 23.13 11.60 -15.17
CA PRO A 381 24.57 11.52 -15.38
C PRO A 381 25.02 10.48 -16.41
N GLU A 382 24.34 9.33 -16.49
CA GLU A 382 24.65 8.24 -17.42
C GLU A 382 23.82 8.29 -18.71
N MET A 383 23.25 9.46 -19.04
CA MET A 383 22.57 9.73 -20.31
C MET A 383 23.22 10.89 -21.08
N ASN A 384 23.35 10.74 -22.40
CA ASN A 384 23.69 11.82 -23.32
C ASN A 384 22.46 12.11 -24.20
N GLY A 385 21.69 13.13 -23.83
CA GLY A 385 20.36 13.36 -24.41
C GLY A 385 19.42 12.20 -24.09
N THR A 386 18.98 11.46 -25.11
CA THR A 386 18.16 10.24 -24.98
C THR A 386 18.97 8.94 -24.97
N GLU A 387 20.27 9.00 -25.25
CA GLU A 387 21.14 7.82 -25.32
C GLU A 387 21.65 7.43 -23.93
N VAL A 388 21.48 6.17 -23.56
CA VAL A 388 21.96 5.60 -22.30
C VAL A 388 23.40 5.10 -22.49
N VAL A 389 24.35 5.75 -21.82
CA VAL A 389 25.80 5.51 -21.99
C VAL A 389 26.36 4.53 -20.95
N GLY A 390 25.58 4.25 -19.90
CA GLY A 390 25.89 3.31 -18.82
C GLY A 390 24.60 2.71 -18.24
N ASN A 391 24.62 2.16 -17.02
CA ASN A 391 23.37 1.78 -16.35
C ASN A 391 23.00 2.82 -15.28
N PRO A 392 22.13 3.80 -15.60
CA PRO A 392 21.80 4.91 -14.69
C PRO A 392 21.09 4.43 -13.41
N TRP A 393 20.42 3.28 -13.46
CA TRP A 393 19.73 2.74 -12.29
C TRP A 393 20.68 2.28 -11.19
N LEU A 394 21.91 1.87 -11.51
CA LEU A 394 22.84 1.35 -10.49
C LEU A 394 23.17 2.42 -9.44
N GLY A 395 23.56 3.63 -9.88
CA GLY A 395 23.90 4.72 -8.97
C GLY A 395 22.68 5.24 -8.19
N ILE A 396 21.50 5.26 -8.82
CA ILE A 396 20.25 5.66 -8.17
C ILE A 396 19.86 4.65 -7.07
N VAL A 397 19.89 3.35 -7.38
CA VAL A 397 19.56 2.29 -6.42
C VAL A 397 20.55 2.29 -5.26
N GLU A 398 21.85 2.37 -5.54
CA GLU A 398 22.90 2.43 -4.51
C GLU A 398 22.69 3.61 -3.56
N LYS A 399 22.48 4.82 -4.09
CA LYS A 399 22.17 5.99 -3.25
C LYS A 399 20.92 5.76 -2.40
N SER A 400 19.85 5.24 -3.00
CA SER A 400 18.59 5.01 -2.29
C SER A 400 18.70 4.05 -1.12
N LEU A 401 19.51 2.98 -1.25
CA LEU A 401 19.78 2.03 -0.17
C LEU A 401 20.46 2.74 1.01
N HIS A 402 21.35 3.68 0.74
CA HIS A 402 22.10 4.39 1.76
C HIS A 402 21.37 5.58 2.40
N HIS A 403 20.18 5.94 1.89
CA HIS A 403 19.36 6.99 2.48
C HIS A 403 18.75 6.53 3.82
N THR A 404 18.66 7.42 4.82
CA THR A 404 18.05 7.06 6.13
C THR A 404 16.52 7.11 6.15
N ASP A 405 15.91 7.95 5.31
CA ASP A 405 14.47 7.93 5.08
C ASP A 405 14.06 6.86 4.05
N GLY A 406 13.31 5.85 4.51
CA GLY A 406 12.85 4.73 3.69
C GLY A 406 11.87 5.09 2.60
N HIS A 407 11.25 6.26 2.65
CA HIS A 407 10.42 6.76 1.56
C HIS A 407 11.22 6.91 0.26
N VAL A 408 12.50 7.29 0.33
CA VAL A 408 13.37 7.40 -0.84
C VAL A 408 13.50 6.06 -1.53
N MET A 409 13.91 5.03 -0.79
CA MET A 409 14.11 3.70 -1.35
C MET A 409 12.81 3.08 -1.84
N LYS A 410 11.68 3.27 -1.14
CA LYS A 410 10.35 2.83 -1.61
C LYS A 410 9.99 3.51 -2.94
N ALA A 411 10.24 4.81 -3.07
CA ALA A 411 9.96 5.56 -4.30
C ALA A 411 10.82 5.07 -5.47
N ILE A 412 12.13 4.92 -5.26
CA ILE A 412 13.06 4.39 -6.27
C ILE A 412 12.66 2.98 -6.69
N ARG A 413 12.31 2.11 -5.74
CA ARG A 413 11.79 0.75 -6.03
C ARG A 413 10.55 0.79 -6.92
N ALA A 414 9.58 1.65 -6.60
CA ALA A 414 8.34 1.77 -7.36
C ALA A 414 8.55 2.33 -8.76
N LEU A 415 9.45 3.31 -8.92
CA LEU A 415 9.81 3.85 -10.22
C LEU A 415 10.53 2.82 -11.08
N LEU A 416 11.50 2.10 -10.52
CA LEU A 416 12.22 1.02 -11.21
C LEU A 416 11.27 -0.13 -11.60
N HIS A 417 10.34 -0.49 -10.72
CA HIS A 417 9.30 -1.47 -11.02
C HIS A 417 8.41 -1.01 -12.19
N ALA A 418 7.95 0.24 -12.18
CA ALA A 418 7.13 0.79 -13.26
C ALA A 418 7.88 0.84 -14.61
N ASP A 419 9.16 1.21 -14.60
CA ASP A 419 10.05 1.19 -15.76
C ASP A 419 10.19 -0.22 -16.37
N HIS A 420 10.33 -1.25 -15.52
CA HIS A 420 10.36 -2.64 -15.94
C HIS A 420 9.07 -3.07 -16.65
N TYR A 421 7.89 -2.70 -16.12
CA TYR A 421 6.62 -3.05 -16.76
C TYR A 421 6.34 -2.25 -18.03
N ALA A 422 6.76 -0.99 -18.09
CA ALA A 422 6.61 -0.15 -19.28
C ALA A 422 7.44 -0.69 -20.45
N SER A 423 8.70 -1.04 -20.21
CA SER A 423 9.63 -1.58 -21.23
C SER A 423 9.20 -2.95 -21.80
N HIS A 424 8.37 -3.72 -21.07
CA HIS A 424 7.86 -5.03 -21.50
C HIS A 424 6.43 -4.98 -22.06
N SER A 425 5.84 -3.79 -22.18
CA SER A 425 4.51 -3.61 -22.77
C SER A 425 4.62 -3.34 -24.26
N ALA A 426 4.06 -4.22 -25.10
CA ALA A 426 3.94 -4.01 -26.55
C ALA A 426 3.11 -2.76 -26.94
N ALA A 427 2.47 -2.11 -25.96
CA ALA A 427 1.69 -0.89 -26.15
C ALA A 427 2.51 0.41 -26.08
N SER A 428 3.82 0.36 -25.81
CA SER A 428 4.69 1.56 -25.76
C SER A 428 4.96 2.21 -27.12
N SER A 429 4.49 1.62 -28.23
CA SER A 429 4.78 2.12 -29.58
C SER A 429 3.71 3.04 -30.20
N SER A 430 2.82 3.65 -29.42
CA SER A 430 1.89 4.67 -29.96
C SER A 430 2.48 6.08 -29.83
N SER A 431 2.99 6.57 -30.96
CA SER A 431 3.47 7.93 -31.21
C SER A 431 2.56 9.02 -30.61
N LEU A 432 3.16 9.85 -29.74
CA LEU A 432 2.62 11.10 -29.20
C LEU A 432 2.33 12.08 -30.36
N THR A 433 1.09 12.10 -30.85
CA THR A 433 0.61 13.09 -31.84
C THR A 433 -0.61 13.88 -31.36
N SER A 434 -1.14 13.60 -30.17
CA SER A 434 -2.16 14.46 -29.53
C SER A 434 -1.49 15.54 -28.68
N LYS A 435 -1.98 16.78 -28.78
CA LYS A 435 -1.59 17.91 -27.92
C LYS A 435 -1.90 17.69 -26.42
N THR A 436 -2.54 16.57 -26.08
CA THR A 436 -2.78 16.06 -24.72
C THR A 436 -2.04 14.73 -24.56
N PRO A 437 -1.09 14.59 -23.61
CA PRO A 437 -0.44 13.31 -23.36
C PRO A 437 -1.46 12.31 -22.79
N SER A 438 -1.77 11.26 -23.54
CA SER A 438 -2.57 10.13 -23.04
C SER A 438 -1.71 9.12 -22.28
N ALA A 439 -0.38 9.25 -22.36
CA ALA A 439 0.63 8.42 -21.71
C ALA A 439 1.87 9.27 -21.37
N VAL A 440 2.75 8.75 -20.53
CA VAL A 440 4.05 9.35 -20.22
C VAL A 440 5.16 8.77 -21.12
N PRO A 441 6.22 9.51 -21.44
CA PRO A 441 7.41 8.96 -22.10
C PRO A 441 8.06 7.84 -21.28
N ASP A 442 8.59 6.81 -21.94
CA ASP A 442 9.24 5.67 -21.28
C ASP A 442 10.41 6.10 -20.39
N THR A 443 11.14 7.15 -20.75
CA THR A 443 12.28 7.67 -19.96
C THR A 443 11.84 8.36 -18.66
N MET A 444 10.55 8.67 -18.48
CA MET A 444 10.06 9.46 -17.36
C MET A 444 10.34 8.79 -16.01
N TYR A 445 10.24 7.47 -15.90
CA TYR A 445 10.49 6.77 -14.63
C TYR A 445 11.91 7.01 -14.13
N LEU A 446 12.89 6.89 -15.04
CA LEU A 446 14.29 7.12 -14.74
C LEU A 446 14.55 8.59 -14.40
N LYS A 447 13.98 9.53 -15.17
CA LYS A 447 14.12 10.97 -14.91
C LYS A 447 13.57 11.35 -13.54
N VAL A 448 12.39 10.85 -13.18
CA VAL A 448 11.77 11.08 -11.87
C VAL A 448 12.58 10.42 -10.76
N ALA A 449 13.20 9.26 -10.99
CA ALA A 449 14.07 8.61 -10.03
C ALA A 449 15.34 9.44 -9.76
N GLN A 450 15.93 10.01 -10.81
CA GLN A 450 17.04 10.96 -10.66
C GLN A 450 16.62 12.23 -9.91
N MET A 451 15.42 12.76 -10.20
CA MET A 451 14.85 13.90 -9.46
C MET A 451 14.66 13.61 -7.97
N VAL A 452 14.24 12.38 -7.60
CA VAL A 452 14.15 11.96 -6.18
C VAL A 452 15.53 12.05 -5.51
N VAL A 453 16.57 11.56 -6.18
CA VAL A 453 17.96 11.66 -5.67
C VAL A 453 18.38 13.11 -5.55
N ASP A 454 18.22 13.92 -6.59
CA ASP A 454 18.67 15.31 -6.56
C ASP A 454 17.84 16.17 -5.60
N GLY A 455 16.59 15.79 -5.34
CA GLY A 455 15.69 16.46 -4.41
C GLY A 455 15.90 16.11 -2.94
N LEU A 456 16.59 15.01 -2.62
CA LEU A 456 16.70 14.50 -1.25
C LEU A 456 18.14 14.25 -0.79
N PHE A 457 19.13 14.49 -1.65
CA PHE A 457 20.55 14.46 -1.27
C PHE A 457 21.22 15.84 -1.35
N PRO A 458 22.14 16.17 -0.42
CA PRO A 458 22.49 15.41 0.78
C PRO A 458 21.38 15.49 1.85
N GLU A 459 21.17 14.39 2.59
CA GLU A 459 20.03 14.20 3.52
C GLU A 459 19.90 15.28 4.60
N LYS A 460 21.04 15.83 5.04
CA LYS A 460 21.08 16.85 6.10
C LYS A 460 20.38 18.16 5.74
N ASP A 461 20.21 18.44 4.44
CA ASP A 461 19.76 19.74 3.93
C ASP A 461 18.42 19.66 3.18
N LYS A 462 17.89 18.44 2.95
CA LYS A 462 16.74 18.21 2.08
C LYS A 462 15.77 17.19 2.68
N ASP A 463 14.48 17.42 2.46
CA ASP A 463 13.39 16.59 2.96
C ASP A 463 12.18 16.71 2.00
N TRP A 464 11.24 15.79 2.13
CA TRP A 464 9.99 15.81 1.37
C TRP A 464 9.14 17.04 1.70
N ASP A 465 8.48 17.58 0.68
CA ASP A 465 7.49 18.63 0.88
C ASP A 465 6.20 18.07 1.48
N HIS A 466 5.80 18.68 2.59
CA HIS A 466 4.52 18.45 3.24
C HIS A 466 3.56 19.63 3.04
N SER A 467 4.05 20.78 2.55
CA SER A 467 3.32 22.06 2.57
C SER A 467 2.28 22.22 1.45
N GLY A 468 2.50 21.66 0.27
CA GLY A 468 1.60 21.72 -0.87
C GLY A 468 2.25 22.41 -2.05
N ILE A 469 2.96 21.66 -2.88
CA ILE A 469 3.78 22.17 -3.99
C ILE A 469 3.03 22.94 -5.09
N GLY A 470 1.69 22.94 -5.10
CA GLY A 470 0.88 23.80 -5.98
C GLY A 470 0.69 25.23 -5.47
N PHE A 471 1.07 25.53 -4.24
CA PHE A 471 1.00 26.86 -3.64
C PHE A 471 2.32 27.62 -3.79
N ASP A 472 2.27 28.92 -4.06
CA ASP A 472 3.47 29.75 -4.26
C ASP A 472 4.36 29.81 -3.02
N GLU A 473 3.73 29.82 -1.85
CA GLU A 473 4.34 29.83 -0.53
C GLU A 473 5.27 28.62 -0.32
N ALA A 474 4.98 27.48 -0.96
CA ALA A 474 5.83 26.30 -0.91
C ALA A 474 7.19 26.51 -1.60
N TRP A 475 7.34 27.52 -2.46
CA TRP A 475 8.54 27.73 -3.29
C TRP A 475 9.41 28.89 -2.84
N GLU A 476 8.97 29.71 -1.88
CA GLU A 476 9.67 30.93 -1.44
C GLU A 476 11.09 30.65 -0.96
N LYS A 477 11.27 29.56 -0.21
CA LYS A 477 12.56 29.14 0.38
C LYS A 477 13.33 28.15 -0.49
N VAL A 478 12.80 27.78 -1.66
CA VAL A 478 13.48 26.84 -2.56
C VAL A 478 14.60 27.60 -3.28
N PRO A 479 15.86 27.11 -3.21
CA PRO A 479 16.98 27.71 -3.91
C PRO A 479 16.73 27.80 -5.42
N ASN A 480 17.37 28.78 -6.06
CA ASN A 480 17.35 28.84 -7.52
C ASN A 480 18.25 27.74 -8.11
N SER A 481 17.91 27.28 -9.31
CA SER A 481 18.69 26.24 -10.03
C SER A 481 18.53 26.40 -11.53
N ASP A 482 19.64 26.28 -12.25
CA ASP A 482 19.69 26.35 -13.72
C ASP A 482 19.41 24.99 -14.38
N VAL A 483 19.28 23.92 -13.59
CA VAL A 483 19.00 22.55 -14.09
C VAL A 483 17.71 22.46 -14.91
N VAL A 484 16.80 23.42 -14.70
CA VAL A 484 15.45 23.46 -15.28
C VAL A 484 15.28 24.59 -16.29
N ASP A 485 16.32 25.41 -16.50
CA ASP A 485 16.30 26.43 -17.52
C ASP A 485 16.55 25.74 -18.87
N GLY A 486 15.48 25.54 -19.65
CA GLY A 486 15.49 25.00 -21.02
C GLY A 486 16.31 25.82 -22.04
N LYS A 487 17.33 26.52 -21.59
CA LYS A 487 18.42 27.10 -22.36
C LYS A 487 19.56 26.08 -22.39
N GLY A 488 19.38 25.06 -23.22
CA GLY A 488 20.53 24.31 -23.72
C GLY A 488 21.49 25.27 -24.43
N ASN A 489 22.79 25.11 -24.18
CA ASN A 489 23.82 25.58 -25.10
C ASN A 489 23.66 24.89 -26.46
#